data_AF-A0A1G7GKL4-F1
#
_entry.id   AF-A0A1G7GKL4-F1
#
_cell.length_a   1.000
_cell.length_b   1.000
_cell.length_c   1.000
_cell.angle_alpha   90.00
_cell.angle_beta   90.00
_cell.angle_gamma   90.00
#
_symmetry.space_group_name_H-M   'P 1'
#
loop_
_entity.id
_entity.type
_entity.pdbx_description
1 polymer ?
#
loop_
_entity_poly.entity_id
_entity_poly.type
_entity_poly.pdbx_seq_one_letter_code
_entity_poly.pdbx_strand_id
1 'polypeptide(L)'
;MSRTASALLAALLSLSLSACMETAPTLPAAAPALAPPIPVDNRAKADFARMTGINSDAVAAISGDATRSYIYFDLFAANKEAVAAAPERLCRHYGKSLKTSHVTDPGDRVPGMKALVVACK
;
A
#
# COMPACT_ATOMS: atom_id res chain seq x y z
N MET A 1 74.31 2.64 -20.64
CA MET A 1 74.44 3.66 -21.71
C MET A 1 73.58 3.23 -22.88
N SER A 2 72.84 4.18 -23.46
CA SER A 2 72.13 4.14 -24.76
C SER A 2 70.84 3.30 -24.80
N ARG A 3 69.65 3.92 -24.70
CA ARG A 3 68.86 4.68 -25.71
C ARG A 3 68.22 3.80 -26.79
N THR A 4 66.89 3.88 -26.86
CA THR A 4 65.96 4.06 -28.04
C THR A 4 64.67 3.28 -27.75
N ALA A 5 63.52 3.87 -27.43
CA ALA A 5 62.65 4.78 -28.21
C ALA A 5 62.19 4.19 -29.56
N SER A 6 60.88 3.91 -29.63
CA SER A 6 59.97 4.05 -30.79
C SER A 6 59.15 2.81 -31.17
N ALA A 7 57.95 3.12 -31.68
CA ALA A 7 56.86 2.27 -32.17
C ALA A 7 55.89 1.81 -31.06
N LEU A 8 54.82 2.51 -30.68
CA LEU A 8 53.84 3.30 -31.46
C LEU A 8 53.33 2.53 -32.69
N LEU A 9 52.03 2.23 -32.66
CA LEU A 9 51.16 1.52 -33.61
C LEU A 9 50.73 0.11 -33.17
N ALA A 10 49.40 -0.05 -33.06
CA ALA A 10 48.61 -1.28 -32.93
C ALA A 10 47.97 -1.58 -31.56
N ALA A 11 47.18 -0.64 -31.03
CA ALA A 11 46.21 -0.97 -29.96
C ALA A 11 44.90 -0.17 -30.04
N LEU A 12 44.50 0.28 -31.23
CA LEU A 12 43.25 1.01 -31.46
C LEU A 12 42.29 0.15 -32.29
N LEU A 13 41.80 -0.97 -31.75
CA LEU A 13 40.78 -1.81 -32.40
C LEU A 13 40.15 -2.78 -31.37
N SER A 14 39.61 -2.26 -30.26
CA SER A 14 38.86 -3.08 -29.28
C SER A 14 37.87 -2.27 -28.45
N LEU A 15 37.08 -1.41 -29.08
CA LEU A 15 35.91 -0.80 -28.42
C LEU A 15 34.66 -1.01 -29.28
N SER A 16 34.21 -2.25 -29.34
CA SER A 16 32.86 -2.56 -29.77
C SER A 16 32.34 -3.71 -28.92
N LEU A 17 31.08 -3.57 -28.50
CA LEU A 17 30.28 -4.52 -27.71
C LEU A 17 30.50 -4.51 -26.19
N SER A 18 29.86 -3.55 -25.50
CA SER A 18 29.23 -3.86 -24.21
C SER A 18 27.99 -3.02 -23.97
N ALA A 19 26.85 -3.68 -24.20
CA ALA A 19 25.61 -3.58 -23.45
C ALA A 19 24.98 -2.20 -23.29
N CYS A 20 24.21 -1.79 -24.30
CA CYS A 20 22.96 -1.09 -24.05
C CYS A 20 22.01 -2.07 -23.32
N MET A 21 22.14 -2.21 -22.00
CA MET A 21 20.99 -2.66 -21.21
C MET A 21 20.00 -1.50 -21.21
N GLU A 22 19.11 -1.53 -22.19
CA GLU A 22 17.90 -0.72 -22.19
C GLU A 22 17.09 -1.13 -20.95
N THR A 23 17.32 -0.44 -19.83
CA THR A 23 16.40 -0.49 -18.69
C THR A 23 15.08 0.07 -19.19
N ALA A 24 14.17 -0.82 -19.58
CA ALA A 24 12.81 -0.45 -19.93
C ALA A 24 12.28 0.48 -18.82
N PRO A 25 11.70 1.64 -19.17
CA PRO A 25 11.18 2.56 -18.17
C PRO A 25 10.15 1.81 -17.34
N THR A 26 10.46 1.62 -16.05
CA THR A 26 9.50 1.10 -15.08
C THR A 26 8.39 2.15 -15.02
N LEU A 27 7.27 1.89 -15.68
CA LEU A 27 6.09 2.74 -15.61
C LEU A 27 5.74 2.92 -14.13
N PRO A 28 5.46 4.16 -13.67
CA PRO A 28 5.06 4.39 -12.30
C PRO A 28 3.88 3.46 -11.97
N ALA A 29 3.97 2.73 -10.86
CA ALA A 29 2.85 1.95 -10.36
C ALA A 29 1.61 2.85 -10.29
N ALA A 30 0.49 2.40 -10.87
CA ALA A 30 -0.75 3.15 -10.84
C ALA A 30 -1.08 3.54 -9.39
N ALA A 31 -1.44 4.80 -9.18
CA ALA A 31 -1.82 5.29 -7.86
C ALA A 31 -2.90 4.37 -7.27
N PRO A 32 -2.82 4.01 -5.97
CA PRO A 32 -3.84 3.20 -5.33
C PRO A 32 -5.22 3.82 -5.58
N ALA A 33 -6.16 3.01 -6.07
CA ALA A 33 -7.51 3.47 -6.27
C ALA A 33 -8.09 3.99 -4.94
N LEU A 34 -8.88 5.06 -5.02
CA LEU A 34 -9.64 5.55 -3.87
C LEU A 34 -10.61 4.46 -3.40
N ALA A 35 -10.91 4.46 -2.10
CA ALA A 35 -12.03 3.69 -1.58
C ALA A 35 -13.37 4.33 -2.00
N PRO A 36 -14.50 3.60 -1.90
CA PRO A 36 -15.81 4.23 -2.00
C PRO A 36 -15.97 5.38 -0.98
N PRO A 37 -16.88 6.34 -1.21
CA PRO A 37 -17.25 7.35 -0.22
C PRO A 37 -17.64 6.74 1.12
N ILE A 38 -17.51 7.49 2.22
CA ILE A 38 -17.84 6.99 3.56
C ILE A 38 -19.36 6.82 3.64
N PRO A 39 -19.88 5.59 3.83
CA PRO A 39 -21.32 5.38 3.95
C PRO A 39 -21.83 5.74 5.34
N VAL A 40 -23.14 5.95 5.46
CA VAL A 40 -23.81 5.94 6.76
C VAL A 40 -23.89 4.51 7.27
N ASP A 41 -23.39 4.27 8.47
CA ASP A 41 -23.36 2.95 9.11
C ASP A 41 -24.05 3.02 10.47
N ASN A 42 -25.24 2.43 10.55
CA ASN A 42 -26.12 2.50 11.72
C ASN A 42 -25.84 1.42 12.77
N ARG A 43 -24.77 0.63 12.61
CA ARG A 43 -24.34 -0.32 13.65
C ARG A 43 -23.97 0.41 14.93
N ALA A 44 -24.09 -0.32 16.05
CA ALA A 44 -23.66 0.22 17.32
C ALA A 44 -22.15 0.47 17.30
N LYS A 45 -21.69 1.59 17.86
CA LYS A 45 -20.26 1.93 17.90
C LYS A 45 -19.39 0.83 18.52
N ALA A 46 -19.92 0.12 19.54
CA ALA A 46 -19.26 -1.03 20.15
C ALA A 46 -18.95 -2.18 19.15
N ASP A 47 -19.74 -2.31 18.08
CA ASP A 47 -19.52 -3.32 17.04
C ASP A 47 -18.23 -3.03 16.26
N PHE A 48 -17.92 -1.75 16.01
CA PHE A 48 -16.70 -1.38 15.30
C PHE A 48 -15.45 -1.80 16.06
N ALA A 49 -15.40 -1.53 17.36
CA ALA A 49 -14.29 -1.95 18.21
C ALA A 49 -14.20 -3.47 18.33
N ARG A 50 -15.35 -4.16 18.41
CA ARG A 50 -15.36 -5.64 18.42
C ARG A 50 -14.77 -6.22 17.14
N MET A 51 -15.20 -5.72 15.98
CA MET A 51 -14.79 -6.23 14.66
C MET A 51 -13.34 -5.89 14.31
N THR A 52 -12.91 -4.66 14.58
CA THR A 52 -11.61 -4.13 14.09
C THR A 52 -10.56 -4.02 15.17
N GLY A 53 -10.95 -3.86 16.44
CA GLY A 53 -10.05 -3.51 17.52
C GLY A 53 -9.68 -2.03 17.61
N ILE A 54 -10.09 -1.22 16.64
CA ILE A 54 -9.92 0.24 16.67
C ILE A 54 -10.93 0.82 17.66
N ASN A 55 -10.54 1.87 18.39
CA ASN A 55 -11.45 2.59 19.28
C ASN A 55 -12.70 3.06 18.49
N SER A 56 -13.88 2.80 19.07
CA SER A 56 -15.15 2.86 18.34
C SER A 56 -15.54 4.26 17.87
N ASP A 57 -15.07 5.28 18.57
CA ASP A 57 -15.22 6.70 18.25
C ASP A 57 -14.38 7.13 17.05
N ALA A 58 -13.23 6.48 16.82
CA ALA A 58 -12.40 6.74 15.64
C ALA A 58 -12.91 6.04 14.37
N VAL A 59 -13.87 5.10 14.47
CA VAL A 59 -14.45 4.43 13.30
C VAL A 59 -15.76 5.09 12.89
N ALA A 60 -15.79 5.62 11.67
CA ALA A 60 -16.99 6.20 11.09
C ALA A 60 -17.93 5.12 10.56
N ALA A 61 -17.39 4.15 9.81
CA ALA A 61 -18.14 3.10 9.16
C ALA A 61 -17.25 1.90 8.81
N ILE A 62 -17.87 0.74 8.62
CA ILE A 62 -17.26 -0.40 7.92
C ILE A 62 -18.16 -0.75 6.73
N SER A 63 -17.61 -1.00 5.55
CA SER A 63 -18.43 -1.35 4.37
C SER A 63 -17.84 -2.51 3.60
N GLY A 64 -18.56 -2.97 2.56
CA GLY A 64 -18.18 -4.12 1.76
C GLY A 64 -18.70 -5.44 2.34
N ASP A 65 -17.95 -6.51 2.10
CA ASP A 65 -18.31 -7.88 2.47
C ASP A 65 -17.14 -8.65 3.09
N ALA A 66 -17.37 -9.93 3.41
CA ALA A 66 -16.38 -10.82 4.01
C ALA A 66 -15.13 -11.08 3.14
N THR A 67 -15.17 -10.78 1.84
CA THR A 67 -14.04 -10.93 0.91
C THR A 67 -13.29 -9.63 0.73
N ARG A 68 -14.01 -8.50 0.62
CA ARG A 68 -13.42 -7.17 0.50
C ARG A 68 -14.21 -6.17 1.34
N SER A 69 -13.56 -5.67 2.38
CA SER A 69 -14.12 -4.70 3.32
C SER A 69 -13.32 -3.39 3.33
N TYR A 70 -13.95 -2.33 3.79
CA TYR A 70 -13.35 -1.01 4.01
C TYR A 70 -13.63 -0.59 5.44
N ILE A 71 -12.60 -0.20 6.19
CA ILE A 71 -12.75 0.41 7.51
C ILE A 71 -12.45 1.90 7.35
N TYR A 72 -13.44 2.76 7.58
CA TYR A 72 -13.28 4.20 7.52
C TYR A 72 -12.98 4.73 8.91
N PHE A 73 -11.81 5.33 9.09
CA PHE A 73 -11.33 5.76 10.41
C PHE A 73 -10.72 7.16 10.38
N ASP A 74 -10.82 7.86 11.50
CA ASP A 74 -10.13 9.12 11.74
C ASP A 74 -8.65 8.85 12.05
N LEU A 75 -7.76 9.38 11.20
CA LEU A 75 -6.31 9.16 11.28
C LEU A 75 -5.68 9.71 12.57
N PHE A 76 -6.27 10.74 13.16
CA PHE A 76 -5.74 11.41 14.34
C PHE A 76 -6.28 10.80 15.62
N ALA A 77 -7.53 10.31 15.61
CA ALA A 77 -8.15 9.68 16.77
C ALA A 77 -7.85 8.17 16.90
N ALA A 78 -7.53 7.48 15.80
CA ALA A 78 -7.30 6.04 15.83
C ALA A 78 -5.93 5.66 16.41
N ASN A 79 -5.91 4.65 17.28
CA ASN A 79 -4.66 4.04 17.73
C ASN A 79 -3.95 3.33 16.54
N LYS A 80 -2.69 3.68 16.27
CA LYS A 80 -1.91 3.18 15.12
C LYS A 80 -1.67 1.67 15.16
N GLU A 81 -1.42 1.10 16.34
CA GLU A 81 -1.23 -0.35 16.50
C GLU A 81 -2.53 -1.10 16.23
N ALA A 82 -3.66 -0.56 16.71
CA ALA A 82 -4.97 -1.12 16.44
C ALA A 82 -5.31 -1.06 14.94
N VAL A 83 -4.98 0.05 14.25
CA VAL A 83 -5.16 0.18 12.80
C VAL A 83 -4.32 -0.86 12.04
N ALA A 84 -3.08 -1.09 12.45
CA ALA A 84 -2.22 -2.10 11.83
C ALA A 84 -2.74 -3.54 12.02
N ALA A 85 -3.31 -3.85 13.19
CA ALA A 85 -3.86 -5.17 13.49
C ALA A 85 -5.30 -5.38 12.95
N ALA A 86 -6.01 -4.31 12.61
CA ALA A 86 -7.41 -4.36 12.22
C ALA A 86 -7.73 -5.26 11.02
N PRO A 87 -6.91 -5.36 9.96
CA PRO A 87 -7.20 -6.22 8.81
C PRO A 87 -7.28 -7.70 9.20
N GLU A 88 -6.32 -8.19 9.98
CA GLU A 88 -6.31 -9.57 10.45
C GLU A 88 -7.48 -9.85 11.38
N ARG A 89 -7.78 -8.92 12.29
CA ARG A 89 -8.91 -9.03 13.20
C ARG A 89 -10.24 -9.10 12.46
N LEU A 90 -10.42 -8.23 11.46
CA LEU A 90 -11.64 -8.18 10.67
C LEU A 90 -11.81 -9.46 9.85
N CYS A 91 -10.77 -9.94 9.16
CA CYS A 91 -10.84 -11.20 8.43
C CYS A 91 -11.15 -12.38 9.37
N ARG A 92 -10.53 -12.43 10.56
CA ARG A 92 -10.83 -13.47 11.56
C ARG A 92 -12.27 -13.39 12.06
N HIS A 93 -12.83 -12.19 12.23
CA HIS A 93 -14.25 -12.00 12.56
C HIS A 93 -15.16 -12.64 11.51
N TYR A 94 -14.78 -12.59 10.23
CA TYR A 94 -15.47 -13.28 9.14
C TYR A 94 -15.07 -14.75 8.94
N GLY A 95 -14.23 -15.33 9.82
CA GLY A 95 -13.75 -16.71 9.69
C GLY A 95 -12.75 -16.92 8.54
N LYS A 96 -12.05 -15.86 8.11
CA LYS A 96 -11.12 -15.87 6.98
C LYS A 96 -9.70 -15.43 7.39
N SER A 97 -8.75 -15.66 6.49
CA SER A 97 -7.38 -15.16 6.64
C SER A 97 -7.18 -13.86 5.86
N LEU A 98 -6.24 -13.01 6.30
CA LEU A 98 -5.87 -11.82 5.55
C LEU A 98 -5.18 -12.20 4.23
N LYS A 99 -5.62 -11.60 3.12
CA LYS A 99 -4.94 -11.69 1.83
C LYS A 99 -4.03 -10.49 1.62
N THR A 100 -4.60 -9.28 1.68
CA THR A 100 -3.87 -8.01 1.56
C THR A 100 -4.61 -6.91 2.29
N SER A 101 -3.88 -5.86 2.67
CA SER A 101 -4.48 -4.62 3.17
C SER A 101 -3.62 -3.42 2.83
N HIS A 102 -4.25 -2.26 2.68
CA HIS A 102 -3.56 -0.98 2.51
C HIS A 102 -4.48 0.17 2.93
N VAL A 103 -3.88 1.31 3.26
CA VAL A 103 -4.60 2.55 3.53
C VAL A 103 -4.69 3.39 2.27
N THR A 104 -5.85 3.99 2.02
CA THR A 104 -6.10 4.93 0.93
C THR A 104 -7.03 6.04 1.42
N ASP A 105 -7.31 7.01 0.54
CA ASP A 105 -8.32 8.04 0.80
C ASP A 105 -9.73 7.54 0.42
N PRO A 106 -10.76 7.94 1.17
CA PRO A 106 -12.14 7.71 0.75
C PRO A 106 -12.48 8.58 -0.47
N GLY A 107 -13.48 8.15 -1.25
CA GLY A 107 -13.84 8.79 -2.51
C GLY A 107 -14.32 10.25 -2.36
N ASP A 108 -14.88 10.59 -1.21
CA ASP A 108 -15.32 11.93 -0.82
C ASP A 108 -14.21 12.78 -0.16
N ARG A 109 -13.05 12.18 0.13
CA ARG A 109 -11.86 12.83 0.71
C ARG A 109 -12.16 13.66 1.96
N VAL A 110 -13.04 13.17 2.83
CA VAL A 110 -13.33 13.84 4.11
C VAL A 110 -12.01 14.10 4.86
N PRO A 111 -11.70 15.35 5.24
CA PRO A 111 -10.45 15.68 5.92
C PRO A 111 -10.26 14.87 7.20
N GLY A 112 -9.04 14.36 7.40
CA GLY A 112 -8.70 13.53 8.56
C GLY A 112 -9.17 12.07 8.48
N MET A 113 -10.05 11.73 7.55
CA MET A 113 -10.53 10.36 7.37
C MET A 113 -9.66 9.58 6.39
N LYS A 114 -9.43 8.31 6.69
CA LYS A 114 -8.78 7.33 5.82
C LYS A 114 -9.63 6.09 5.68
N ALA A 115 -9.39 5.33 4.61
CA ALA A 115 -9.99 4.03 4.39
C ALA A 115 -8.91 2.95 4.43
N LEU A 116 -9.03 2.02 5.37
CA LEU A 116 -8.25 0.80 5.40
C LEU A 116 -8.97 -0.25 4.56
N VAL A 117 -8.43 -0.53 3.38
CA VAL A 117 -8.93 -1.56 2.46
C VAL A 117 -8.42 -2.92 2.94
N VAL A 118 -9.34 -3.86 3.13
CA VAL A 118 -9.04 -5.20 3.63
C VAL A 118 -9.57 -6.22 2.63
N ALA A 119 -8.68 -7.07 2.12
CA ALA A 119 -9.05 -8.24 1.33
C ALA A 119 -8.79 -9.51 2.13
N CYS A 120 -9.81 -10.35 2.28
CA CYS A 120 -9.72 -11.64 2.97
C CYS A 120 -9.75 -12.79 1.96
N LYS A 121 -9.24 -13.96 2.37
CA LYS A 121 -9.31 -15.22 1.62
C LYS A 121 -9.80 -16.34 2.52
#